data_AF-A0A935R357-F1
#
_entry.id   AF-A0A935R357-F1
#
_cell.length_a   1.000
_cell.length_b   1.000
_cell.length_c   1.000
_cell.angle_alpha   90.00
_cell.angle_beta   90.00
_cell.angle_gamma   90.00
#
_symmetry.space_group_name_H-M   'P 1'
#
loop_
_entity.id
_entity.type
_entity.pdbx_description
1 polymer ?
#
loop_
_entity_poly.entity_id
_entity_poly.type
_entity_poly.pdbx_seq_one_letter_code
_entity_poly.pdbx_strand_id
1 'polypeptide(L)'
;MSPEVVVLYEDQRRGRDFWLHELLLQMVADTNGAELWTLNPRCLGVPLKGVSKLLESVREASKIARAGRLMVLVDRDQLRQALYETGRGEPKLPPDVDDLTLTEAVRRRADIPETVQVFLSYPNMEGLIRAIQGCDPSLLPEEVRRALQKELASRELVLAEVKKARNRDLRDCVRRHQPGVHGLALAVAQALTS
;
A
#
# COMPACT_ATOMS: atom_id res chain seq x y z
N MET A 1 12.20 -19.92 2.35
CA MET A 1 11.58 -19.61 1.04
C MET A 1 11.65 -18.12 0.81
N SER A 2 11.90 -17.67 -0.41
CA SER A 2 11.78 -16.25 -0.76
C SER A 2 10.32 -15.90 -1.04
N PRO A 3 9.85 -14.70 -0.65
CA PRO A 3 8.48 -14.29 -0.96
C PRO A 3 8.30 -14.21 -2.47
N GLU A 4 7.12 -14.62 -2.95
CA GLU A 4 6.72 -14.49 -4.35
C GLU A 4 6.34 -13.03 -4.68
N VAL A 5 5.86 -12.30 -3.69
CA VAL A 5 5.51 -10.89 -3.79
C VAL A 5 6.12 -10.12 -2.63
N VAL A 6 6.77 -9.00 -2.91
CA VAL A 6 7.15 -8.01 -1.90
C VAL A 6 6.38 -6.72 -2.18
N VAL A 7 5.74 -6.17 -1.16
CA VAL A 7 5.01 -4.91 -1.24
C VAL A 7 5.77 -3.84 -0.45
N LEU A 8 6.27 -2.83 -1.13
CA LEU A 8 6.81 -1.62 -0.51
C LEU A 8 5.67 -0.65 -0.22
N TYR A 9 5.67 -0.07 0.97
CA TYR A 9 4.69 0.93 1.37
C TYR A 9 5.41 2.21 1.72
N GLU A 10 4.91 3.35 1.24
CA GLU A 10 5.37 4.68 1.70
C GLU A 10 5.09 4.94 3.18
N ASP A 11 4.20 4.15 3.77
CA ASP A 11 3.77 4.35 5.14
C ASP A 11 4.74 3.74 6.17
N GLN A 12 4.67 4.24 7.40
CA GLN A 12 5.44 3.73 8.54
C GLN A 12 4.59 2.84 9.46
N ARG A 13 5.22 1.88 10.13
CA ARG A 13 4.64 1.13 11.25
C ARG A 13 5.11 1.67 12.61
N ARG A 14 4.32 1.46 13.67
CA ARG A 14 4.70 1.81 15.05
C ARG A 14 5.33 0.65 15.83
N GLY A 15 4.93 -0.59 15.53
CA GLY A 15 5.25 -1.78 16.32
C GLY A 15 5.82 -2.93 15.50
N ARG A 16 5.65 -4.14 16.03
CA ARG A 16 6.04 -5.37 15.33
C ARG A 16 5.20 -5.59 14.09
N ASP A 17 3.89 -5.47 14.26
CA ASP A 17 2.90 -5.69 13.22
C ASP A 17 2.77 -4.45 12.33
N PHE A 18 2.34 -4.67 11.09
CA PHE A 18 2.05 -3.61 10.15
C PHE A 18 0.64 -3.80 9.61
N TRP A 19 -0.34 -3.16 10.27
CA TRP A 19 -1.75 -3.50 10.07
C TRP A 19 -2.28 -3.13 8.69
N LEU A 20 -1.65 -2.20 7.97
CA LEU A 20 -1.97 -1.92 6.58
C LEU A 20 -1.68 -3.12 5.66
N HIS A 21 -0.53 -3.77 5.85
CA HIS A 21 -0.18 -4.97 5.09
C HIS A 21 -1.08 -6.13 5.46
N GLU A 22 -1.34 -6.31 6.75
CA GLU A 22 -2.25 -7.35 7.23
C GLU A 22 -3.68 -7.18 6.72
N LEU A 23 -4.16 -5.93 6.62
CA LEU A 23 -5.44 -5.60 5.98
C LEU A 23 -5.42 -5.94 4.48
N LEU A 24 -4.33 -5.63 3.77
CA LEU A 24 -4.15 -6.01 2.37
C LEU A 24 -4.26 -7.53 2.19
N LEU A 25 -3.55 -8.31 3.02
CA LEU A 25 -3.60 -9.77 2.94
C LEU A 25 -4.99 -10.31 3.22
N GLN A 26 -5.75 -9.67 4.11
CA GLN A 26 -7.16 -10.05 4.31
C GLN A 26 -8.00 -9.75 3.07
N MET A 27 -7.80 -8.62 2.40
CA MET A 27 -8.50 -8.33 1.13
C MET A 27 -8.13 -9.32 0.01
N VAL A 28 -6.88 -9.80 0.00
CA VAL A 28 -6.43 -10.88 -0.90
C VAL A 28 -7.12 -12.19 -0.56
N ALA A 29 -7.18 -12.55 0.72
CA ALA A 29 -7.91 -13.72 1.22
C ALA A 29 -9.38 -13.69 0.81
N ASP A 30 -10.05 -12.54 0.97
CA ASP A 30 -11.44 -12.36 0.56
C ASP A 30 -11.65 -12.54 -0.96
N THR A 31 -10.63 -12.20 -1.76
CA THR A 31 -10.65 -12.32 -3.23
C THR A 31 -10.46 -13.76 -3.70
N ASN A 32 -9.53 -14.50 -3.09
CA ASN A 32 -9.16 -15.85 -3.54
C ASN A 32 -9.78 -16.98 -2.70
N GLY A 33 -10.52 -16.66 -1.64
CA GLY A 33 -10.99 -17.65 -0.67
C GLY A 33 -9.85 -18.36 0.08
N ALA A 34 -8.68 -17.71 0.18
CA ALA A 34 -7.48 -18.28 0.78
C ALA A 34 -7.39 -17.95 2.28
N GLU A 35 -6.71 -18.81 3.04
CA GLU A 35 -6.45 -18.58 4.46
C GLU A 35 -5.21 -17.68 4.66
N LEU A 36 -5.27 -16.72 5.59
CA LEU A 36 -4.16 -15.76 5.82
C LEU A 36 -2.80 -16.43 6.08
N TRP A 37 -2.77 -17.55 6.80
CA TRP A 37 -1.53 -18.26 7.11
C TRP A 37 -0.84 -18.85 5.87
N THR A 38 -1.59 -19.07 4.77
CA THR A 38 -1.04 -19.49 3.48
C THR A 38 -0.44 -18.32 2.68
N LEU A 39 -0.96 -17.11 2.89
CA LEU A 39 -0.55 -15.90 2.17
C LEU A 39 0.69 -15.24 2.79
N ASN A 40 0.75 -15.17 4.12
CA ASN A 40 1.82 -14.51 4.87
C ASN A 40 3.26 -14.94 4.48
N PRO A 41 3.57 -16.23 4.26
CA PRO A 41 4.92 -16.64 3.85
C PRO A 41 5.27 -16.23 2.42
N ARG A 42 4.27 -15.97 1.58
CA ARG A 42 4.41 -15.74 0.13
C ARG A 42 4.40 -14.25 -0.23
N CYS A 43 3.78 -13.41 0.61
CA CYS A 43 3.68 -11.97 0.41
C CYS A 43 4.27 -11.22 1.60
N LEU A 44 5.34 -10.45 1.36
CA LEU A 44 6.05 -9.69 2.39
C LEU A 44 5.75 -8.20 2.28
N GLY A 45 5.29 -7.57 3.36
CA GLY A 45 5.13 -6.12 3.46
C GLY A 45 6.35 -5.42 4.04
N VAL A 46 6.82 -4.37 3.38
CA VAL A 46 7.95 -3.55 3.82
C VAL A 46 7.50 -2.08 3.97
N PRO A 47 7.23 -1.61 5.21
CA PRO A 47 6.93 -0.21 5.46
C PRO A 47 8.20 0.64 5.37
N LEU A 48 8.15 1.65 4.51
CA LEU A 48 9.25 2.58 4.24
C LEU A 48 8.76 3.95 4.66
N LYS A 49 9.30 4.51 5.75
CA LYS A 49 8.89 5.82 6.28
C LYS A 49 9.17 6.97 5.29
N GLY A 50 8.24 7.20 4.35
CA GLY A 50 8.25 8.29 3.38
C GLY A 50 8.74 7.92 1.97
N VAL A 51 8.34 8.76 1.01
CA VAL A 51 8.60 8.56 -0.44
C VAL A 51 10.10 8.46 -0.76
N SER A 52 10.97 9.24 -0.12
CA SER A 52 12.40 9.20 -0.42
C SER A 52 13.02 7.82 -0.20
N LYS A 53 12.68 7.16 0.92
CA LYS A 53 13.15 5.80 1.21
C LYS A 53 12.55 4.78 0.25
N LEU A 54 11.31 5.00 -0.17
CA LEU A 54 10.65 4.20 -1.18
C LEU A 54 11.38 4.28 -2.52
N LEU A 55 11.67 5.48 -3.02
CA LEU A 55 12.40 5.67 -4.27
C LEU A 55 13.83 5.11 -4.21
N GLU A 56 14.51 5.23 -3.06
CA GLU A 56 15.81 4.59 -2.83
C GLU A 56 15.71 3.06 -2.86
N SER A 57 14.70 2.49 -2.21
CA SER A 57 14.50 1.03 -2.15
C SER A 57 14.14 0.46 -3.52
N VAL A 58 13.33 1.17 -4.31
CA VAL A 58 12.95 0.74 -5.66
C VAL A 58 14.17 0.56 -6.57
N ARG A 59 15.25 1.32 -6.37
CA ARG A 59 16.51 1.13 -7.13
C ARG A 59 17.17 -0.22 -6.90
N GLU A 60 16.91 -0.87 -5.78
CA GLU A 60 17.40 -2.21 -5.44
C GLU A 60 16.31 -3.29 -5.61
N ALA A 61 15.41 -3.14 -6.58
CA ALA A 61 14.26 -4.04 -6.77
C ALA A 61 14.68 -5.51 -6.90
N SER A 62 15.75 -5.81 -7.65
CA SER A 62 16.26 -7.18 -7.82
C SER A 62 16.70 -7.81 -6.51
N LYS A 63 17.28 -7.03 -5.60
CA LYS A 63 17.75 -7.50 -4.28
C LYS A 63 16.59 -7.71 -3.31
N ILE A 64 15.59 -6.83 -3.36
CA ILE A 64 14.42 -6.86 -2.47
C ILE A 64 13.48 -8.00 -2.87
N ALA A 65 13.04 -8.04 -4.12
CA ALA A 65 12.09 -9.03 -4.62
C ALA A 65 12.75 -10.37 -4.96
N ARG A 66 14.08 -10.39 -5.18
CA ARG A 66 14.82 -11.56 -5.66
C ARG A 66 14.22 -12.05 -6.98
N ALA A 67 13.63 -13.25 -6.98
CA ALA A 67 12.93 -13.81 -8.13
C ALA A 67 11.42 -13.52 -8.13
N GLY A 68 10.90 -12.89 -7.08
CA GLY A 68 9.50 -12.51 -6.94
C GLY A 68 9.16 -11.20 -7.64
N ARG A 69 7.92 -10.73 -7.44
CA ARG A 69 7.43 -9.44 -7.95
C ARG A 69 7.59 -8.35 -6.89
N LEU A 70 7.93 -7.14 -7.33
CA LEU A 70 7.91 -5.96 -6.46
C LEU A 70 6.65 -5.15 -6.74
N MET A 71 5.84 -4.93 -5.72
CA MET A 71 4.69 -4.04 -5.79
C MET A 71 4.92 -2.84 -4.87
N VAL A 72 4.41 -1.69 -5.25
CA VAL A 72 4.63 -0.44 -4.53
C VAL A 72 3.28 0.21 -4.26
N LEU A 73 2.99 0.54 -3.00
CA LEU A 73 1.87 1.41 -2.62
C LEU A 73 2.41 2.74 -2.12
N VAL A 74 2.07 3.83 -2.81
CA VAL A 74 2.61 5.16 -2.53
C VAL A 74 1.51 6.21 -2.59
N ASP A 75 1.50 7.16 -1.65
CA ASP A 75 0.62 8.32 -1.68
C ASP A 75 0.89 9.13 -2.96
N ARG A 76 -0.16 9.32 -3.76
CA ARG A 76 -0.07 10.01 -5.06
C ARG A 76 0.47 11.43 -4.92
N ASP A 77 -0.04 12.16 -3.95
CA ASP A 77 0.22 13.60 -3.81
C ASP A 77 1.62 13.81 -3.22
N GLN A 78 2.04 12.96 -2.27
CA GLN A 78 3.43 12.95 -1.79
C GLN A 78 4.42 12.54 -2.87
N LEU A 79 4.09 11.54 -3.71
CA LEU A 79 4.96 11.14 -4.82
C LEU A 79 5.14 12.28 -5.82
N ARG A 80 4.04 12.92 -6.22
CA ARG A 80 4.06 14.09 -7.10
C ARG A 80 4.93 15.20 -6.55
N GLN A 81 4.76 15.53 -5.25
CA GLN A 81 5.59 16.54 -4.60
C GLN A 81 7.08 16.15 -4.62
N ALA A 82 7.40 14.92 -4.24
CA ALA A 82 8.78 14.44 -4.21
C ALA A 82 9.44 14.51 -5.60
N LEU A 83 8.74 14.08 -6.65
CA LEU A 83 9.25 14.07 -8.03
C LEU A 83 9.38 15.47 -8.65
N TYR A 84 8.60 16.44 -8.16
CA TYR A 84 8.76 17.86 -8.51
C TYR A 84 9.97 18.49 -7.79
N GLU A 85 10.16 18.16 -6.51
CA GLU A 85 11.21 18.74 -5.66
C GLU A 85 12.60 18.15 -5.88
N THR A 86 12.71 16.89 -6.31
CA THR A 86 14.00 16.21 -6.46
C THR A 86 14.87 16.87 -7.54
N GLY A 87 15.85 17.67 -7.09
CA GLY A 87 16.90 18.30 -7.93
C GLY A 87 18.21 17.50 -8.03
N ARG A 88 18.17 16.17 -7.95
CA ARG A 88 19.38 15.31 -8.03
C ARG A 88 19.48 14.60 -9.38
N GLY A 89 19.80 15.35 -10.43
CA GLY A 89 20.17 14.80 -11.75
C GLY A 89 19.06 14.13 -12.56
N GLU A 90 17.85 14.01 -12.02
CA GLU A 90 16.67 13.52 -12.73
C GLU A 90 15.80 14.70 -13.20
N PRO A 91 15.12 14.60 -14.36
CA PRO A 91 14.22 15.64 -14.83
C PRO A 91 13.08 15.85 -13.82
N LYS A 92 12.87 17.11 -13.42
CA LYS A 92 11.70 17.48 -12.61
C LYS A 92 10.43 17.22 -13.42
N LEU A 93 9.48 16.52 -12.81
CA LEU A 93 8.17 16.36 -13.43
C LEU A 93 7.30 17.60 -13.16
N PRO A 94 6.48 18.04 -14.12
CA PRO A 94 5.48 19.08 -13.90
C PRO A 94 4.52 18.71 -12.75
N PRO A 95 3.97 19.69 -12.01
CA PRO A 95 3.06 19.43 -10.90
C PRO A 95 1.74 18.78 -11.34
N ASP A 96 1.32 18.96 -12.58
CA ASP A 96 0.07 18.44 -13.17
C ASP A 96 0.27 17.12 -13.95
N VAL A 97 1.42 16.47 -13.77
CA VAL A 97 1.71 15.19 -14.41
C VAL A 97 0.66 14.13 -14.09
N ASP A 98 0.28 13.37 -15.12
CA ASP A 98 -0.69 12.29 -15.01
C ASP A 98 -0.15 11.08 -14.22
N ASP A 99 -1.07 10.27 -13.73
CA ASP A 99 -0.79 9.11 -12.87
C ASP A 99 0.04 8.03 -13.59
N LEU A 100 -0.10 7.89 -14.91
CA LEU A 100 0.69 6.95 -15.71
C LEU A 100 2.15 7.38 -15.74
N THR A 101 2.42 8.67 -15.92
CA THR A 101 3.76 9.22 -15.93
C THR A 101 4.39 9.18 -14.54
N LEU A 102 3.62 9.39 -13.47
CA LEU A 102 4.08 9.20 -12.08
C LEU A 102 4.53 7.76 -11.81
N THR A 103 3.70 6.79 -12.17
CA THR A 103 4.01 5.36 -11.97
C THR A 103 5.20 4.92 -12.82
N GLU A 104 5.29 5.38 -14.06
CA GLU A 104 6.42 5.12 -14.95
C GLU A 104 7.72 5.70 -14.43
N ALA A 105 7.67 6.91 -13.86
CA ALA A 105 8.82 7.52 -13.20
C ALA A 105 9.35 6.64 -12.05
N VAL A 106 8.48 6.08 -11.21
CA VAL A 106 8.91 5.15 -10.15
C VAL A 106 9.51 3.89 -10.77
N ARG A 107 8.83 3.28 -11.76
CA ARG A 107 9.26 2.04 -12.42
C ARG A 107 10.64 2.16 -13.06
N ARG A 108 10.93 3.26 -13.76
CA ARG A 108 12.23 3.51 -14.42
C ARG A 108 13.40 3.68 -13.47
N ARG A 109 13.15 3.90 -12.18
CA ARG A 109 14.22 3.96 -11.17
C ARG A 109 14.68 2.58 -10.74
N ALA A 110 13.92 1.53 -11.01
CA ALA A 110 14.30 0.17 -10.65
C ALA A 110 15.42 -0.37 -11.54
N ASP A 111 16.25 -1.24 -10.97
CA ASP A 111 17.25 -2.02 -11.70
C ASP A 111 16.62 -3.14 -12.57
N ILE A 112 15.40 -3.56 -12.24
CA ILE A 112 14.55 -4.48 -13.04
C ILE A 112 13.12 -3.91 -13.21
N PRO A 113 12.92 -2.89 -14.06
CA PRO A 113 11.64 -2.18 -14.20
C PRO A 113 10.42 -3.07 -14.49
N GLU A 114 10.61 -4.15 -15.25
CA GLU A 114 9.55 -5.06 -15.69
C GLU A 114 8.91 -5.86 -14.54
N THR A 115 9.59 -6.00 -13.40
CA THR A 115 9.06 -6.71 -12.23
C THR A 115 8.39 -5.79 -11.23
N VAL A 116 8.39 -4.47 -11.47
CA VAL A 116 7.85 -3.45 -10.57
C VAL A 116 6.46 -3.00 -11.03
N GLN A 117 5.48 -3.14 -10.13
CA GLN A 117 4.13 -2.58 -10.31
C GLN A 117 3.86 -1.52 -9.26
N VAL A 118 3.32 -0.37 -9.69
CA VAL A 118 3.12 0.80 -8.83
C VAL A 118 1.64 1.10 -8.72
N PHE A 119 1.17 1.21 -7.48
CA PHE A 119 -0.20 1.53 -7.12
C PHE A 119 -0.21 2.86 -6.36
N LEU A 120 -1.01 3.80 -6.85
CA LEU A 120 -1.16 5.11 -6.24
C LEU A 120 -2.28 5.06 -5.21
N SER A 121 -1.94 5.35 -3.96
CA SER A 121 -2.91 5.55 -2.89
C SER A 121 -3.58 6.91 -3.08
N TYR A 122 -4.82 6.86 -3.57
CA TYR A 122 -5.73 8.00 -3.65
C TYR A 122 -7.18 7.52 -3.52
N PRO A 123 -7.97 8.08 -2.59
CA PRO A 123 -7.55 8.97 -1.50
C PRO A 123 -6.45 8.35 -0.62
N ASN A 124 -5.62 9.17 0.03
CA ASN A 124 -4.47 8.71 0.84
C ASN A 124 -4.89 7.96 2.13
N MET A 125 -3.96 7.77 3.07
CA MET A 125 -4.24 7.09 4.34
C MET A 125 -5.40 7.73 5.14
N GLU A 126 -5.50 9.06 5.20
CA GLU A 126 -6.66 9.71 5.83
C GLU A 126 -7.94 9.42 5.05
N GLY A 127 -7.84 9.40 3.72
CA GLY A 127 -8.92 8.98 2.85
C GLY A 127 -9.36 7.53 3.07
N LEU A 128 -8.44 6.61 3.37
CA LEU A 128 -8.75 5.24 3.76
C LEU A 128 -9.52 5.22 5.09
N ILE A 129 -9.07 5.98 6.09
CA ILE A 129 -9.78 6.10 7.38
C ILE A 129 -11.17 6.73 7.19
N ARG A 130 -11.32 7.74 6.32
CA ARG A 130 -12.64 8.33 5.98
C ARG A 130 -13.55 7.32 5.27
N ALA A 131 -13.00 6.50 4.37
CA ALA A 131 -13.76 5.44 3.74
C ALA A 131 -14.26 4.41 4.76
N ILE A 132 -13.41 4.03 5.73
CA ILE A 132 -13.80 3.16 6.84
C ILE A 132 -14.95 3.79 7.65
N GLN A 133 -14.80 5.07 8.03
CA GLN A 133 -15.85 5.81 8.75
C GLN A 133 -17.17 5.88 7.95
N GLY A 134 -17.11 6.09 6.64
CA GLY A 134 -18.29 6.17 5.78
C GLY A 134 -19.00 4.84 5.60
N CYS A 135 -18.24 3.74 5.58
CA CYS A 135 -18.78 2.38 5.43
C CYS A 135 -19.32 1.81 6.74
N ASP A 136 -18.69 2.12 7.88
CA ASP A 136 -19.19 1.78 9.22
C ASP A 136 -18.91 2.94 10.20
N PRO A 137 -19.89 3.84 10.38
CA PRO A 137 -19.77 4.97 11.30
C PRO A 137 -19.64 4.57 12.78
N SER A 138 -19.99 3.33 13.12
CA SER A 138 -19.96 2.82 14.49
C SER A 138 -18.60 2.21 14.87
N LEU A 139 -17.72 1.98 13.89
CA LEU A 139 -16.43 1.36 14.11
C LEU A 139 -15.47 2.32 14.82
N LEU A 140 -15.27 2.08 16.13
CA LEU A 140 -14.27 2.75 16.96
C LEU A 140 -14.24 4.29 16.75
N PRO A 141 -15.36 5.01 16.98
CA PRO A 141 -15.51 6.41 16.54
C PRO A 141 -14.43 7.35 17.08
N GLU A 142 -14.02 7.19 18.34
CA GLU A 142 -12.93 7.98 18.93
C GLU A 142 -11.57 7.71 18.28
N GLU A 143 -11.27 6.45 17.98
CA GLU A 143 -10.00 6.06 17.36
C GLU A 143 -9.96 6.45 15.89
N VAL A 144 -11.09 6.43 15.19
CA VAL A 144 -11.22 6.99 13.84
C VAL A 144 -10.95 8.50 13.86
N ARG A 145 -11.57 9.24 14.79
CA ARG A 145 -11.35 10.70 14.94
C ARG A 145 -9.87 11.01 15.21
N ARG A 146 -9.23 10.25 16.09
CA ARG A 146 -7.80 10.40 16.42
C ARG A 146 -6.88 9.98 15.28
N ALA A 147 -7.22 8.92 14.54
CA ALA A 147 -6.49 8.49 13.35
C ALA A 147 -6.54 9.57 12.24
N LEU A 148 -7.67 10.25 12.06
CA LEU A 148 -7.81 11.40 11.16
C LEU A 148 -7.00 12.63 11.63
N GLN A 149 -6.68 12.71 12.92
CA GLN A 149 -5.72 13.67 13.47
C GLN A 149 -4.26 13.16 13.37
N LYS A 150 -4.02 12.17 12.50
CA LYS A 150 -2.70 11.56 12.22
C LYS A 150 -2.07 10.83 13.40
N GLU A 151 -2.86 10.45 14.40
CA GLU A 151 -2.34 9.70 15.52
C GLU A 151 -2.09 8.25 15.13
N LEU A 152 -0.82 7.90 14.96
CA LEU A 152 -0.38 6.61 14.42
C LEU A 152 -0.92 5.42 15.23
N ALA A 153 -1.00 5.55 16.55
CA ALA A 153 -1.54 4.51 17.43
C ALA A 153 -3.00 4.15 17.08
N SER A 154 -3.82 5.19 16.94
CA SER A 154 -5.25 5.07 16.66
C SER A 154 -5.47 4.53 15.24
N ARG A 155 -4.63 4.94 14.28
CA ARG A 155 -4.64 4.39 12.92
C ARG A 155 -4.40 2.88 12.91
N GLU A 156 -3.36 2.41 13.60
CA GLU A 156 -3.05 0.98 13.70
C GLU A 156 -4.20 0.20 14.35
N LEU A 157 -4.88 0.75 15.36
CA LEU A 157 -6.07 0.13 15.99
C LEU A 157 -7.24 0.02 15.02
N VAL A 158 -7.54 1.08 14.25
CA VAL A 158 -8.61 1.06 13.24
C VAL A 158 -8.32 0.00 12.18
N LEU A 159 -7.10 -0.04 11.62
CA LEU A 159 -6.72 -1.02 10.61
C LEU A 159 -6.77 -2.46 11.15
N ALA A 160 -6.34 -2.68 12.40
CA ALA A 160 -6.43 -3.97 13.07
C ALA A 160 -7.88 -4.45 13.23
N GLU A 161 -8.82 -3.55 13.54
CA GLU A 161 -10.24 -3.87 13.64
C GLU A 161 -10.83 -4.23 12.27
N VAL A 162 -10.59 -3.43 11.24
CA VAL A 162 -11.12 -3.64 9.88
C VAL A 162 -10.63 -4.96 9.27
N LYS A 163 -9.39 -5.37 9.60
CA LYS A 163 -8.81 -6.65 9.15
C LYS A 163 -9.62 -7.87 9.62
N LYS A 164 -10.33 -7.82 10.75
CA LYS A 164 -10.94 -9.03 11.35
C LYS A 164 -11.88 -9.74 10.36
N ALA A 165 -11.86 -11.07 10.36
CA ALA A 165 -12.63 -11.89 9.41
C ALA A 165 -14.13 -11.49 9.33
N ARG A 166 -14.74 -11.17 10.47
CA ARG A 166 -16.15 -10.70 10.58
C ARG A 166 -16.47 -9.43 9.79
N ASN A 167 -15.47 -8.62 9.44
CA ASN A 167 -15.64 -7.31 8.80
C ASN A 167 -15.49 -7.36 7.27
N ARG A 168 -15.86 -8.48 6.63
CA ARG A 168 -15.76 -8.62 5.16
C ARG A 168 -16.56 -7.57 4.42
N ASP A 169 -17.82 -7.36 4.79
CA ASP A 169 -18.71 -6.40 4.13
C ASP A 169 -18.16 -4.96 4.22
N LEU A 170 -17.57 -4.62 5.37
CA LEU A 170 -16.86 -3.36 5.56
C LEU A 170 -15.66 -3.24 4.62
N ARG A 171 -14.81 -4.27 4.52
CA ARG A 171 -13.66 -4.25 3.59
C ARG A 171 -14.10 -4.12 2.14
N ASP A 172 -15.15 -4.83 1.73
CA ASP A 172 -15.69 -4.74 0.37
C ASP A 172 -16.26 -3.34 0.08
N CYS A 173 -16.88 -2.70 1.07
CA CYS A 173 -17.26 -1.29 0.97
C CYS A 173 -16.05 -0.37 0.82
N VAL A 174 -15.05 -0.50 1.70
CA VAL A 174 -13.85 0.35 1.70
C VAL A 174 -13.09 0.24 0.37
N ARG A 175 -12.97 -0.96 -0.20
CA ARG A 175 -12.30 -1.22 -1.49
C ARG A 175 -12.88 -0.38 -2.63
N ARG A 176 -14.20 -0.15 -2.65
CA ARG A 176 -14.85 0.69 -3.67
C ARG A 176 -14.44 2.16 -3.61
N HIS A 177 -14.00 2.62 -2.44
CA HIS A 177 -13.55 4.00 -2.22
C HIS A 177 -12.03 4.16 -2.26
N GLN A 178 -11.28 3.06 -2.45
CA GLN A 178 -9.82 3.00 -2.32
C GLN A 178 -9.21 2.26 -3.50
N PRO A 179 -9.26 2.83 -4.73
CA PRO A 179 -8.87 2.13 -5.96
C PRO A 179 -7.41 1.66 -5.95
N GLY A 180 -6.48 2.43 -5.37
CA GLY A 180 -5.08 2.01 -5.25
C GLY A 180 -4.89 0.76 -4.39
N VAL A 181 -5.51 0.73 -3.21
CA VAL A 181 -5.46 -0.43 -2.30
C VAL A 181 -6.19 -1.63 -2.91
N HIS A 182 -7.34 -1.39 -3.55
CA HIS A 182 -8.10 -2.43 -4.23
C HIS A 182 -7.33 -3.05 -5.39
N GLY A 183 -6.74 -2.23 -6.26
CA GLY A 183 -5.91 -2.67 -7.38
C GLY A 183 -4.71 -3.48 -6.92
N LEU A 184 -4.03 -3.02 -5.85
CA LEU A 184 -2.94 -3.77 -5.23
C LEU A 184 -3.41 -5.14 -4.70
N ALA A 185 -4.56 -5.19 -4.02
CA ALA A 185 -5.11 -6.46 -3.52
C ALA A 185 -5.38 -7.45 -4.67
N LEU A 186 -5.94 -6.99 -5.79
CA LEU A 186 -6.17 -7.82 -6.97
C LEU A 186 -4.86 -8.30 -7.60
N ALA A 187 -3.86 -7.42 -7.72
CA ALA A 187 -2.57 -7.78 -8.31
C ALA A 187 -1.81 -8.81 -7.46
N VAL A 188 -1.81 -8.65 -6.14
CA VAL A 188 -1.26 -9.65 -5.20
C VAL A 188 -2.02 -10.96 -5.33
N ALA A 189 -3.35 -10.92 -5.34
CA ALA A 189 -4.19 -12.11 -5.49
C ALA A 189 -3.90 -12.89 -6.78
N GLN A 190 -3.71 -12.19 -7.89
CA GLN A 190 -3.32 -12.77 -9.17
C GLN A 190 -1.90 -13.37 -9.12
N ALA A 191 -0.94 -12.64 -8.55
CA ALA A 191 0.44 -13.09 -8.47
C ALA A 191 0.61 -14.36 -7.61
N LEU A 192 -0.21 -14.53 -6.57
CA LEU A 192 -0.17 -15.70 -5.68
C LEU A 192 -1.01 -16.89 -6.16
N THR A 193 -1.69 -16.77 -7.30
CA THR A 193 -2.44 -17.86 -7.94
C THR A 193 -1.80 -18.34 -9.24
N SER A 194 -0.79 -17.59 -9.74
CA SER A 194 0.03 -17.93 -10.91
C SER A 194 1.08 -18.97 -10.55
#